data_AF-A0A2P5B5K0-F1
#
_entry.id   AF-A0A2P5B5K0-F1
#
_cell.length_a   1.000
_cell.length_b   1.000
_cell.length_c   1.000
_cell.angle_alpha   90.00
_cell.angle_beta   90.00
_cell.angle_gamma   90.00
#
_symmetry.space_group_name_H-M   'P 1'
#
loop_
_entity.id
_entity.type
_entity.pdbx_description
1 polymer ?
#
loop_
_entity_poly.entity_id
_entity_poly.type
_entity_poly.pdbx_seq_one_letter_code
_entity_poly.pdbx_strand_id
1 'polypeptide(L)'
;MASWNSIPLEITYQVLGWIAFASWTIAGYPQVILNFRRKSVVGWNFDFVVLNITKQSFYLIYNATLYFSSAVQKQYFDKYGHGEMIPVAANDVAFSTHIVLLNLFGLFQIATYERGGQSVSKITLGIVSVVYLTAGVCFFIALPTHSWLWMISVFNSIQVFLASIKYTPQVFMNFKRKSTDGFSIGNILLDFSGGIANCAQMTVQSLDQNSWKNFYGNTGKILLALVK
;
A
#
# COMPACT_ATOMS: atom_id res chain seq x y z
N MET A 1 1.14 27.04 -6.31
CA MET A 1 1.34 25.58 -6.40
C MET A 1 2.40 25.34 -7.45
N ALA A 2 3.36 24.46 -7.17
CA ALA A 2 4.31 24.04 -8.17
C ALA A 2 3.56 23.39 -9.34
N SER A 3 3.76 23.90 -10.54
CA SER A 3 3.28 23.32 -11.80
C SER A 3 4.40 22.56 -12.47
N TRP A 4 4.06 21.66 -13.38
CA TRP A 4 5.04 20.95 -14.20
C TRP A 4 5.86 21.94 -15.02
N ASN A 5 7.17 21.73 -15.06
CA ASN A 5 8.07 22.51 -15.91
C ASN A 5 8.06 21.97 -17.35
N SER A 6 7.77 20.68 -17.52
CA SER A 6 7.76 19.99 -18.82
C SER A 6 6.49 19.15 -19.01
N ILE A 7 5.68 19.52 -20.01
CA ILE A 7 4.47 18.77 -20.41
C ILE A 7 4.79 17.31 -20.77
N PRO A 8 5.86 16.99 -21.53
CA PRO A 8 6.24 15.59 -21.76
C PRO A 8 6.52 14.79 -20.48
N LEU A 9 7.14 15.40 -19.46
CA LEU A 9 7.41 14.73 -18.18
C LEU A 9 6.13 14.53 -17.38
N GLU A 10 5.21 15.50 -17.39
CA GLU A 10 3.88 15.35 -16.79
C GLU A 10 3.12 14.16 -17.39
N ILE A 11 3.06 14.08 -18.73
CA ILE A 11 2.38 12.97 -19.41
C ILE A 11 3.05 11.64 -19.07
N THR A 12 4.39 11.60 -19.10
CA THR A 12 5.15 10.38 -18.77
C THR A 12 4.86 9.93 -17.33
N TYR A 13 4.83 10.86 -16.38
CA TYR A 13 4.49 10.60 -14.98
C TYR A 13 3.10 9.96 -14.84
N GLN A 14 2.09 10.54 -15.51
CA GLN A 14 0.72 10.02 -15.46
C GLN A 14 0.65 8.62 -16.08
N VAL A 15 1.25 8.42 -17.25
CA VAL A 15 1.25 7.12 -17.96
C VAL A 15 1.91 6.03 -17.11
N LEU A 16 3.10 6.30 -16.53
CA LEU A 16 3.79 5.34 -15.67
C LEU A 16 2.96 4.99 -14.43
N GLY A 17 2.31 5.98 -13.82
CA GLY A 17 1.43 5.77 -12.68
C GLY A 17 0.24 4.86 -12.98
N TRP A 18 -0.41 5.06 -14.13
CA TRP A 18 -1.53 4.22 -14.56
C TRP A 18 -1.11 2.83 -15.03
N ILE A 19 0.09 2.67 -15.63
CA ILE A 19 0.69 1.35 -15.92
C ILE A 19 0.96 0.58 -14.63
N ALA A 20 1.50 1.25 -13.60
CA ALA A 20 1.72 0.64 -12.28
C ALA A 20 0.40 0.16 -11.67
N PHE A 21 -0.63 1.03 -11.70
CA PHE A 21 -1.98 0.69 -11.25
C PHE A 21 -2.55 -0.53 -11.98
N ALA A 22 -2.48 -0.56 -13.32
CA ALA A 22 -3.00 -1.66 -14.12
C ALA A 22 -2.26 -2.98 -13.84
N SER A 23 -0.93 -2.94 -13.78
CA SER A 23 -0.10 -4.11 -13.47
C SER A 23 -0.48 -4.72 -12.12
N TRP A 24 -0.58 -3.89 -11.07
CA TRP A 24 -0.95 -4.38 -9.75
C TRP A 24 -2.41 -4.79 -9.62
N THR A 25 -3.31 -4.15 -10.36
CA THR A 25 -4.71 -4.55 -10.44
C THR A 25 -4.82 -5.96 -10.99
N ILE A 26 -4.18 -6.23 -12.14
CA ILE A 26 -4.15 -7.56 -12.76
C ILE A 26 -3.51 -8.58 -11.82
N ALA A 27 -2.44 -8.21 -11.11
CA ALA A 27 -1.79 -9.06 -10.10
C ALA A 27 -2.69 -9.40 -8.91
N GLY A 28 -3.71 -8.60 -8.59
CA GLY A 28 -4.58 -8.83 -7.44
C GLY A 28 -5.64 -9.92 -7.64
N TYR A 29 -6.07 -10.16 -8.88
CA TYR A 29 -7.21 -11.05 -9.18
C TYR A 29 -6.93 -12.56 -9.12
N PRO A 30 -5.75 -13.08 -9.48
CA PRO A 30 -5.58 -14.52 -9.57
C PRO A 30 -5.80 -15.25 -8.25
N GLN A 31 -5.51 -14.64 -7.09
CA GLN A 31 -5.84 -15.24 -5.79
C GLN A 31 -7.36 -15.31 -5.58
N VAL A 32 -8.08 -14.24 -5.91
CA VAL A 32 -9.54 -14.18 -5.82
C VAL A 32 -10.19 -15.25 -6.71
N ILE A 33 -9.70 -15.38 -7.95
CA ILE A 33 -10.16 -16.38 -8.91
C ILE A 33 -9.84 -17.79 -8.42
N LEU A 34 -8.64 -18.02 -7.88
CA LEU A 34 -8.23 -19.31 -7.34
C LEU A 34 -9.15 -19.76 -6.21
N ASN A 35 -9.42 -18.87 -5.25
CA ASN A 35 -10.34 -19.12 -4.14
C ASN A 35 -11.75 -19.44 -4.66
N PHE A 36 -12.23 -18.70 -5.66
CA PHE A 36 -13.54 -18.93 -6.26
C PHE A 36 -13.63 -20.29 -6.98
N ARG A 37 -12.60 -20.69 -7.72
CA ARG A 37 -12.54 -21.97 -8.44
C ARG A 37 -12.47 -23.16 -7.49
N ARG A 38 -11.67 -23.04 -6.42
CA ARG A 38 -11.49 -24.11 -5.42
C ARG A 38 -12.61 -24.17 -4.40
N LYS A 39 -13.40 -23.10 -4.25
CA LYS A 39 -14.34 -22.90 -3.13
C LYS A 39 -13.69 -23.13 -1.76
N SER A 40 -12.38 -22.86 -1.69
CA SER A 40 -11.52 -23.15 -0.55
C SER A 40 -10.41 -22.10 -0.48
N VAL A 41 -10.17 -21.60 0.72
CA VAL A 41 -9.05 -20.72 1.06
C VAL A 41 -7.93 -21.47 1.78
N VAL A 42 -7.98 -22.82 1.76
CA VAL A 42 -6.90 -23.65 2.30
C VAL A 42 -5.63 -23.40 1.50
N GLY A 43 -4.59 -22.92 2.20
CA GLY A 43 -3.31 -22.53 1.62
C GLY A 43 -3.07 -21.03 1.55
N TRP A 44 -4.10 -20.23 1.80
CA TRP A 44 -3.98 -18.79 1.90
C TRP A 44 -3.89 -18.37 3.37
N ASN A 45 -2.71 -17.95 3.79
CA ASN A 45 -2.41 -17.71 5.20
C ASN A 45 -3.18 -16.50 5.73
N PHE A 46 -3.95 -16.66 6.80
CA PHE A 46 -4.80 -15.60 7.35
C PHE A 46 -4.00 -14.47 8.02
N ASP A 47 -2.81 -14.75 8.53
CA ASP A 47 -1.91 -13.72 9.03
C ASP A 47 -1.47 -12.79 7.90
N PHE A 48 -1.09 -13.35 6.75
CA PHE A 48 -0.75 -12.57 5.56
C PHE A 48 -1.91 -11.65 5.16
N VAL A 49 -3.16 -12.16 5.15
CA VAL A 49 -4.33 -11.38 4.75
C VAL A 49 -4.62 -10.24 5.72
N VAL A 50 -4.59 -10.49 7.04
CA VAL A 50 -4.82 -9.47 8.06
C VAL A 50 -3.73 -8.39 8.03
N LEU A 51 -2.46 -8.78 7.90
CA LEU A 51 -1.36 -7.83 7.77
C LEU A 51 -1.49 -7.00 6.48
N ASN A 52 -1.88 -7.64 5.36
CA ASN A 52 -2.00 -6.97 4.08
C ASN A 52 -3.17 -5.97 4.03
N ILE A 53 -4.34 -6.30 4.59
CA ILE A 53 -5.46 -5.34 4.64
C ILE A 53 -5.17 -4.17 5.59
N THR A 54 -4.53 -4.43 6.73
CA THR A 54 -4.13 -3.39 7.68
C THR A 54 -3.14 -2.44 7.01
N LYS A 55 -2.08 -3.00 6.41
CA LYS A 55 -1.09 -2.27 5.61
C LYS A 55 -1.75 -1.39 4.55
N GLN A 56 -2.67 -1.96 3.78
CA GLN A 56 -3.27 -1.26 2.66
C GLN A 56 -4.22 -0.15 3.12
N SER A 57 -4.91 -0.34 4.24
CA SER A 57 -5.78 0.68 4.83
C SER A 57 -5.00 1.92 5.26
N PHE A 58 -3.86 1.75 5.94
CA PHE A 58 -2.99 2.87 6.29
C PHE A 58 -2.41 3.58 5.06
N TYR A 59 -2.04 2.84 4.02
CA TYR A 59 -1.57 3.42 2.77
C TYR A 59 -2.67 4.23 2.05
N LEU A 60 -3.91 3.73 2.04
CA LEU A 60 -5.07 4.44 1.51
C LEU A 60 -5.35 5.73 2.30
N ILE A 61 -5.36 5.67 3.64
CA ILE A 61 -5.58 6.86 4.47
C ILE A 61 -4.51 7.92 4.17
N TYR A 62 -3.24 7.53 4.08
CA TYR A 62 -2.16 8.44 3.70
C TYR A 62 -2.39 9.08 2.33
N ASN A 63 -2.60 8.27 1.28
CA ASN A 63 -2.76 8.77 -0.08
C ASN A 63 -4.00 9.65 -0.21
N ALA A 64 -5.16 9.18 0.25
CA ALA A 64 -6.41 9.92 0.14
C ALA A 64 -6.35 11.24 0.93
N THR A 65 -5.81 11.22 2.15
CA THR A 65 -5.72 12.43 2.97
C THR A 65 -4.77 13.47 2.35
N LEU A 66 -3.58 13.06 1.91
CA LEU A 66 -2.61 13.98 1.30
C LEU A 66 -3.08 14.48 -0.07
N TYR A 67 -3.84 13.66 -0.81
CA TYR A 67 -4.37 14.02 -2.13
C TYR A 67 -5.58 14.96 -2.07
N PHE A 68 -6.52 14.75 -1.13
CA PHE A 68 -7.78 15.53 -1.09
C PHE A 68 -7.79 16.67 -0.06
N SER A 69 -7.03 16.57 1.05
CA SER A 69 -7.13 17.55 2.13
C SER A 69 -6.21 18.76 1.90
N SER A 70 -6.81 19.91 1.59
CA SER A 70 -6.09 21.18 1.45
C SER A 70 -5.33 21.58 2.72
N ALA A 71 -5.85 21.26 3.91
CA ALA A 71 -5.19 21.52 5.18
C ALA A 71 -3.88 20.73 5.31
N VAL A 72 -3.88 19.46 4.88
CA VAL A 72 -2.68 18.61 4.93
C VAL A 72 -1.69 18.97 3.84
N GLN A 73 -2.17 19.32 2.64
CA GLN A 73 -1.33 19.85 1.57
C GLN A 73 -0.64 21.15 1.99
N LYS A 74 -1.36 22.05 2.68
CA LYS A 74 -0.76 23.26 3.24
C LYS A 74 0.39 22.92 4.20
N GLN A 75 0.15 22.02 5.16
CA GLN A 75 1.21 21.57 6.07
C GLN A 75 2.41 20.92 5.33
N TYR A 76 2.15 20.22 4.23
CA TYR A 76 3.21 19.65 3.39
C TYR A 76 4.06 20.76 2.78
N PHE A 77 3.43 21.77 2.19
CA PHE A 77 4.15 22.90 1.62
C PHE A 77 4.88 23.74 2.68
N ASP A 78 4.30 23.90 3.87
CA ASP A 78 4.95 24.61 4.98
C ASP A 78 6.22 23.86 5.44
N LYS A 79 6.21 22.51 5.37
CA LYS A 79 7.34 21.66 5.78
C LYS A 79 8.42 21.50 4.68
N TYR A 80 8.01 21.29 3.43
CA TYR A 80 8.92 20.92 2.34
C TYR A 80 9.16 22.06 1.34
N GLY A 81 8.33 23.11 1.35
CA GLY A 81 8.42 24.29 0.49
C GLY A 81 7.24 24.40 -0.49
N HIS A 82 6.76 25.63 -0.74
CA HIS A 82 5.65 25.92 -1.65
C HIS A 82 5.96 25.71 -3.14
N GLY A 83 7.24 25.55 -3.49
CA GLY A 83 7.71 25.18 -4.83
C GLY A 83 7.75 23.67 -5.08
N GLU A 84 7.39 22.84 -4.09
CA GLU A 84 7.31 21.39 -4.25
C GLU A 84 5.93 20.95 -4.73
N MET A 85 5.86 19.76 -5.32
CA MET A 85 4.59 19.13 -5.70
C MET A 85 4.20 18.11 -4.64
N ILE A 86 2.90 17.87 -4.51
CA ILE A 86 2.41 16.80 -3.66
C ILE A 86 2.90 15.45 -4.20
N PRO A 87 3.50 14.58 -3.36
CA PRO A 87 4.13 13.33 -3.79
C PRO A 87 3.14 12.18 -3.91
N VAL A 88 1.86 12.49 -4.13
CA VAL A 88 0.75 11.54 -4.26
C VAL A 88 -0.08 11.94 -5.47
N ALA A 89 -0.29 11.00 -6.37
CA ALA A 89 -1.08 11.16 -7.58
C ALA A 89 -2.41 10.41 -7.52
N ALA A 90 -3.29 10.68 -8.48
CA ALA A 90 -4.60 10.03 -8.57
C ALA A 90 -4.49 8.50 -8.67
N ASN A 91 -3.49 8.00 -9.39
CA ASN A 91 -3.25 6.56 -9.53
C ASN A 91 -2.88 5.90 -8.18
N ASP A 92 -2.23 6.62 -7.25
CA ASP A 92 -1.91 6.09 -5.92
C ASP A 92 -3.17 5.89 -5.08
N VAL A 93 -4.10 6.84 -5.14
CA VAL A 93 -5.41 6.76 -4.47
C VAL A 93 -6.27 5.66 -5.09
N ALA A 94 -6.35 5.61 -6.43
CA ALA A 94 -7.09 4.58 -7.14
C ALA A 94 -6.55 3.17 -6.85
N PHE A 95 -5.23 3.00 -6.93
CA PHE A 95 -4.55 1.76 -6.55
C PHE A 95 -4.87 1.37 -5.11
N SER A 96 -4.68 2.31 -4.18
CA SER A 96 -4.83 1.96 -2.79
C SER A 96 -6.24 1.58 -2.40
N THR A 97 -7.23 2.27 -2.97
CA THR A 97 -8.66 1.96 -2.85
C THR A 97 -8.97 0.58 -3.44
N HIS A 98 -8.53 0.31 -4.66
CA HIS A 98 -8.80 -0.95 -5.34
C HIS A 98 -8.28 -2.16 -4.56
N ILE A 99 -7.06 -2.08 -4.02
CA ILE A 99 -6.49 -3.18 -3.23
C ILE A 99 -7.21 -3.35 -1.90
N VAL A 100 -7.68 -2.28 -1.23
CA VAL A 100 -8.52 -2.43 -0.03
C VAL A 100 -9.80 -3.21 -0.39
N LEU A 101 -10.48 -2.86 -1.48
CA LEU A 101 -11.69 -3.56 -1.94
C LEU A 101 -11.42 -5.03 -2.27
N LEU A 102 -10.32 -5.34 -2.97
CA LEU A 102 -9.92 -6.73 -3.23
C LEU A 102 -9.63 -7.50 -1.95
N ASN A 103 -8.99 -6.88 -0.94
CA ASN A 103 -8.74 -7.54 0.34
C ASN A 103 -10.04 -7.76 1.14
N LEU A 104 -10.98 -6.81 1.12
CA LEU A 104 -12.30 -6.98 1.72
C LEU A 104 -13.07 -8.13 1.05
N PHE A 105 -13.01 -8.23 -0.28
CA PHE A 105 -13.56 -9.38 -1.01
C PHE A 105 -12.85 -10.68 -0.62
N GLY A 106 -11.53 -10.64 -0.43
CA GLY A 106 -10.74 -11.73 0.13
C GLY A 106 -11.21 -12.20 1.50
N LEU A 107 -11.46 -11.27 2.42
CA LEU A 107 -12.02 -11.56 3.75
C LEU A 107 -13.41 -12.18 3.64
N PHE A 108 -14.25 -11.71 2.72
CA PHE A 108 -15.54 -12.33 2.43
C PHE A 108 -15.38 -13.78 1.95
N GLN A 109 -14.41 -14.06 1.08
CA GLN A 109 -14.10 -15.44 0.67
C GLN A 109 -13.63 -16.30 1.85
N ILE A 110 -12.82 -15.75 2.76
CA ILE A 110 -12.37 -16.46 3.97
C ILE A 110 -13.53 -16.77 4.92
N ALA A 111 -14.52 -15.89 5.02
CA ALA A 111 -15.70 -16.09 5.85
C ALA A 111 -16.66 -17.14 5.26
N THR A 112 -16.67 -17.31 3.94
CA THR A 112 -17.66 -18.13 3.22
C THR A 112 -17.14 -19.51 2.81
N TYR A 113 -15.88 -19.61 2.39
CA TYR A 113 -15.29 -20.82 1.82
C TYR A 113 -14.61 -21.71 2.86
N GLU A 114 -14.30 -22.95 2.45
CA GLU A 114 -13.59 -23.88 3.32
C GLU A 114 -12.23 -23.31 3.73
N ARG A 115 -12.02 -23.16 5.04
CA ARG A 115 -10.80 -22.60 5.63
C ARG A 115 -9.87 -23.64 6.25
N GLY A 116 -10.33 -24.87 6.41
CA GLY A 116 -9.66 -25.91 7.19
C GLY A 116 -9.43 -25.47 8.64
N GLY A 117 -8.31 -25.89 9.23
CA GLY A 117 -7.89 -25.50 10.58
C GLY A 117 -7.13 -24.17 10.68
N GLN A 118 -7.14 -23.33 9.65
CA GLN A 118 -6.39 -22.07 9.64
C GLN A 118 -7.07 -21.02 10.54
N SER A 119 -6.26 -20.31 11.32
CA SER A 119 -6.67 -19.18 12.15
C SER A 119 -5.60 -18.09 12.12
N VAL A 120 -5.98 -16.87 12.49
CA VAL A 120 -5.01 -15.80 12.72
C VAL A 120 -4.20 -16.11 13.98
N SER A 121 -2.88 -15.97 13.92
CA SER A 121 -1.99 -16.20 15.04
C SER A 121 -2.07 -15.09 16.07
N LYS A 122 -1.81 -15.44 17.34
CA LYS A 122 -1.76 -14.47 18.45
C LYS A 122 -0.69 -13.39 18.23
N ILE A 123 0.40 -13.73 17.52
CA ILE A 123 1.47 -12.79 17.16
C ILE A 123 0.93 -11.72 16.22
N THR A 124 0.25 -12.13 15.14
CA THR A 124 -0.38 -11.18 14.20
C THR A 124 -1.42 -10.31 14.87
N LEU A 125 -2.27 -10.90 15.72
CA LEU A 125 -3.24 -10.13 16.50
C LEU A 125 -2.55 -9.11 17.42
N GLY A 126 -1.44 -9.48 18.06
CA GLY A 126 -0.62 -8.56 18.86
C GLY A 126 -0.06 -7.40 18.04
N ILE A 127 0.55 -7.69 16.88
CA ILE A 127 1.10 -6.67 15.97
C ILE A 127 0.00 -5.71 15.53
N VAL A 128 -1.13 -6.23 15.07
CA VAL A 128 -2.27 -5.44 14.57
C VAL A 128 -2.86 -4.59 15.70
N SER A 129 -2.96 -5.14 16.91
CA SER A 129 -3.44 -4.40 18.08
C SER A 129 -2.52 -3.22 18.40
N VAL A 130 -1.20 -3.43 18.43
CA VAL A 130 -0.21 -2.36 18.66
C VAL A 130 -0.30 -1.30 17.57
N VAL A 131 -0.46 -1.70 16.31
CA VAL A 131 -0.61 -0.78 15.18
C VAL A 131 -1.86 0.10 15.32
N TYR A 132 -3.02 -0.49 15.62
CA TYR A 132 -4.26 0.28 15.80
C TYR A 132 -4.24 1.15 17.05
N LEU A 133 -3.62 0.69 18.15
CA LEU A 133 -3.39 1.52 19.33
C LEU A 133 -2.50 2.73 19.01
N THR A 134 -1.40 2.50 18.29
CA THR A 134 -0.50 3.58 17.84
C THR A 134 -1.27 4.59 16.98
N ALA A 135 -2.09 4.11 16.04
CA ALA A 135 -2.91 4.98 15.21
C ALA A 135 -3.90 5.81 16.02
N GLY A 136 -4.54 5.20 17.03
CA GLY A 136 -5.44 5.90 17.96
C GLY A 136 -4.70 6.98 18.76
N VAL A 137 -3.52 6.67 19.31
CA VAL A 137 -2.69 7.64 20.03
C VAL A 137 -2.29 8.80 19.12
N CYS A 138 -1.81 8.52 17.90
CA CYS A 138 -1.47 9.56 16.92
C CYS A 138 -2.68 10.46 16.58
N PHE A 139 -3.87 9.88 16.45
CA PHE A 139 -5.09 10.65 16.21
C PHE A 139 -5.40 11.61 17.36
N PHE A 140 -5.36 11.14 18.61
CA PHE A 140 -5.63 11.99 19.77
C PHE A 140 -4.56 13.07 20.01
N ILE A 141 -3.32 12.84 19.60
CA ILE A 141 -2.25 13.87 19.60
C ILE A 141 -2.48 14.90 18.49
N ALA A 142 -2.83 14.43 17.29
CA ALA A 142 -3.02 15.30 16.12
C ALA A 142 -4.27 16.17 16.22
N LEU A 143 -5.29 15.72 16.95
CA LEU A 143 -6.57 16.41 17.09
C LEU A 143 -6.42 17.84 17.67
N PRO A 144 -5.81 18.06 18.85
CA PRO A 144 -5.61 19.42 19.39
C PRO A 144 -4.48 20.20 18.73
N THR A 145 -3.44 19.50 18.23
CA THR A 145 -2.24 20.15 17.64
C THR A 145 -2.41 20.48 16.16
N HIS A 146 -3.50 20.01 15.53
CA HIS A 146 -3.73 20.03 14.10
C HIS A 146 -2.57 19.44 13.27
N SER A 147 -1.77 18.54 13.83
CA SER A 147 -0.58 17.95 13.18
C SER A 147 -0.91 16.78 12.23
N TRP A 148 -1.86 17.01 11.32
CA TRP A 148 -2.39 16.00 10.42
C TRP A 148 -1.35 15.38 9.48
N LEU A 149 -0.44 16.19 8.92
CA LEU A 149 0.64 15.69 8.06
C LEU A 149 1.54 14.72 8.84
N TRP A 150 1.86 15.04 10.10
CA TRP A 150 2.67 14.17 10.95
C TRP A 150 1.98 12.84 11.20
N MET A 151 0.68 12.86 11.54
CA MET A 151 -0.11 11.64 11.76
C MET A 151 -0.11 10.73 10.53
N ILE A 152 -0.42 11.27 9.35
CA ILE A 152 -0.43 10.44 8.13
C ILE A 152 0.98 9.99 7.73
N SER A 153 2.02 10.74 8.09
CA SER A 153 3.41 10.31 7.89
C SER A 153 3.74 9.09 8.74
N VAL A 154 3.25 9.04 10.00
CA VAL A 154 3.34 7.84 10.85
C VAL A 154 2.59 6.67 10.20
N PHE A 155 1.41 6.90 9.63
CA PHE A 155 0.65 5.86 8.92
C PHE A 155 1.41 5.33 7.70
N ASN A 156 2.11 6.21 6.98
CA ASN A 156 3.00 5.83 5.88
C ASN A 156 4.18 4.96 6.37
N SER A 157 4.74 5.23 7.56
CA SER A 157 5.76 4.37 8.17
C SER A 157 5.21 3.01 8.61
N ILE A 158 4.02 2.98 9.23
CA ILE A 158 3.33 1.75 9.63
C ILE A 158 3.11 0.84 8.43
N GLN A 159 2.61 1.38 7.30
CA GLN A 159 2.36 0.54 6.13
C GLN A 159 3.65 -0.03 5.52
N VAL A 160 4.78 0.69 5.59
CA VAL A 160 6.10 0.15 5.19
C VAL A 160 6.50 -1.00 6.08
N PHE A 161 6.41 -0.82 7.40
CA PHE A 161 6.74 -1.87 8.36
C PHE A 161 5.88 -3.12 8.14
N LEU A 162 4.57 -2.96 7.95
CA LEU A 162 3.70 -4.09 7.65
C LEU A 162 4.00 -4.73 6.30
N ALA A 163 4.41 -3.94 5.30
CA ALA A 163 4.81 -4.47 4.00
C ALA A 163 6.03 -5.40 4.08
N SER A 164 6.98 -5.12 4.98
CA SER A 164 8.20 -5.94 5.13
C SER A 164 7.96 -7.28 5.82
N ILE A 165 6.95 -7.36 6.69
CA ILE A 165 6.68 -8.59 7.45
C ILE A 165 5.51 -9.42 6.89
N LYS A 166 4.62 -8.83 6.07
CA LYS A 166 3.35 -9.49 5.69
C LYS A 166 3.54 -10.84 5.00
N TYR A 167 4.60 -11.02 4.21
CA TYR A 167 4.84 -12.26 3.44
C TYR A 167 5.43 -13.38 4.30
N THR A 168 6.05 -13.06 5.45
CA THR A 168 6.71 -14.04 6.32
C THR A 168 5.80 -15.21 6.74
N PRO A 169 4.55 -14.99 7.20
CA PRO A 169 3.65 -16.09 7.55
C PRO A 169 3.31 -17.00 6.37
N GLN A 170 3.11 -16.44 5.18
CA GLN A 170 2.81 -17.22 3.97
C GLN A 170 4.01 -18.07 3.55
N VAL A 171 5.23 -17.50 3.55
CA VAL A 171 6.46 -18.23 3.24
C VAL A 171 6.68 -19.37 4.23
N PHE A 172 6.51 -19.11 5.52
CA PHE A 172 6.66 -20.15 6.56
C PHE A 172 5.63 -21.28 6.39
N MET A 173 4.37 -20.92 6.11
CA MET A 173 3.31 -21.91 5.86
C MET A 173 3.62 -22.77 4.63
N ASN A 174 4.07 -22.16 3.53
CA ASN A 174 4.46 -22.88 2.32
C ASN A 174 5.65 -23.80 2.58
N PHE A 175 6.66 -23.33 3.34
CA PHE A 175 7.81 -24.13 3.72
C PHE A 175 7.45 -25.33 4.60
N LYS A 176 6.50 -25.16 5.52
CA LYS A 176 6.02 -26.25 6.39
C LYS A 176 5.20 -27.28 5.61
N ARG A 177 4.35 -26.82 4.68
CA ARG A 177 3.51 -27.69 3.83
C ARG A 177 4.27 -28.34 2.68
N LYS A 178 5.45 -27.83 2.33
CA LYS A 178 6.19 -28.20 1.11
C LYS A 178 5.34 -28.06 -0.17
N SER A 179 4.36 -27.15 -0.14
CA SER A 179 3.42 -26.90 -1.23
C SER A 179 2.98 -25.45 -1.18
N THR A 180 2.81 -24.86 -2.36
CA THR A 180 2.24 -23.53 -2.60
C THR A 180 0.78 -23.61 -3.02
N ASP A 181 0.16 -24.80 -2.95
CA ASP A 181 -1.23 -25.00 -3.33
C ASP A 181 -2.14 -24.13 -2.47
N GLY A 182 -2.93 -23.33 -3.18
CA GLY A 182 -3.85 -22.35 -2.60
C GLY A 182 -3.28 -20.93 -2.46
N PHE A 183 -2.04 -20.70 -2.90
CA PHE A 183 -1.44 -19.37 -3.01
C PHE A 183 -1.00 -19.09 -4.44
N SER A 184 -1.46 -17.98 -5.03
CA SER A 184 -1.14 -17.62 -6.40
C SER A 184 0.24 -16.92 -6.48
N ILE A 185 1.27 -17.69 -6.87
CA ILE A 185 2.65 -17.20 -7.03
C ILE A 185 2.79 -16.24 -8.21
N GLY A 186 2.03 -16.47 -9.30
CA GLY A 186 2.12 -15.68 -10.54
C GLY A 186 1.89 -14.17 -10.34
N ASN A 187 1.21 -13.80 -9.25
CA ASN A 187 0.98 -12.42 -8.86
C ASN A 187 2.28 -11.67 -8.50
N ILE A 188 3.30 -12.38 -8.02
CA ILE A 188 4.56 -11.78 -7.55
C ILE A 188 5.32 -11.10 -8.70
N LEU A 189 5.33 -11.70 -9.90
CA LEU A 189 6.04 -11.14 -11.06
C LEU A 189 5.43 -9.82 -11.54
N LEU A 190 4.10 -9.75 -11.62
CA LEU A 190 3.40 -8.51 -11.97
C LEU A 190 3.48 -7.46 -10.85
N ASP A 191 3.61 -7.90 -9.59
CA ASP A 191 3.83 -7.00 -8.45
C ASP A 191 5.17 -6.26 -8.57
N PHE A 192 6.21 -6.96 -9.03
CA PHE A 192 7.52 -6.39 -9.31
C PHE A 192 7.50 -5.39 -10.48
N SER A 193 6.85 -5.71 -11.60
CA SER A 193 6.71 -4.79 -12.74
C SER A 193 6.00 -3.49 -12.36
N GLY A 194 4.93 -3.57 -11.55
CA GLY A 194 4.27 -2.38 -11.03
C GLY A 194 5.17 -1.57 -10.09
N GLY A 195 6.03 -2.23 -9.30
CA GLY A 195 7.05 -1.58 -8.47
C GLY A 195 8.05 -0.76 -9.28
N ILE A 196 8.56 -1.31 -10.37
CA ILE A 196 9.48 -0.60 -11.28
C ILE A 196 8.80 0.63 -11.90
N ALA A 197 7.60 0.47 -12.44
CA ALA A 197 6.85 1.58 -13.05
C ALA A 197 6.58 2.70 -12.03
N ASN A 198 6.30 2.34 -10.78
CA ASN A 198 6.07 3.28 -9.69
C ASN A 198 7.34 4.05 -9.28
N CYS A 199 8.49 3.38 -9.22
CA CYS A 199 9.78 4.04 -9.03
C CYS A 199 10.10 4.99 -10.19
N ALA A 200 9.87 4.55 -11.43
CA ALA A 200 10.08 5.39 -12.60
C ALA A 200 9.19 6.65 -12.57
N GLN A 201 7.92 6.51 -12.15
CA GLN A 201 7.01 7.64 -11.94
C GLN A 201 7.62 8.66 -10.97
N MET A 202 8.14 8.23 -9.81
CA MET A 202 8.77 9.15 -8.84
C MET A 202 10.03 9.82 -9.41
N THR A 203 10.86 9.08 -10.14
CA THR A 203 12.06 9.63 -10.79
C THR A 203 11.70 10.74 -11.78
N VAL A 204 10.65 10.55 -12.59
CA VAL A 204 10.20 11.57 -13.55
C VAL A 204 9.80 12.88 -12.85
N GLN A 205 9.10 12.79 -11.71
CA GLN A 205 8.76 13.96 -10.92
C GLN A 205 10.01 14.65 -10.35
N SER A 206 10.99 13.88 -9.87
CA SER A 206 12.24 14.46 -9.36
C SER A 206 13.05 15.17 -10.44
N LEU A 207 13.05 14.62 -11.66
CA LEU A 207 13.71 15.23 -12.82
C LEU A 207 13.05 16.53 -13.22
N ASP A 208 11.71 16.58 -13.24
CA ASP A 208 10.98 17.82 -13.57
C ASP A 208 11.23 18.93 -12.53
N GLN A 209 11.28 18.56 -11.24
CA GLN A 209 11.42 19.53 -10.15
C GLN A 209 12.87 19.88 -9.79
N ASN A 210 13.86 19.18 -10.36
CA ASN A 210 15.25 19.19 -9.87
C ASN A 210 15.34 19.02 -8.34
N SER A 211 14.45 18.19 -7.76
CA SER A 211 14.24 18.04 -6.32
C SER A 211 13.91 16.59 -5.98
N TRP A 212 14.56 16.05 -4.95
CA TRP A 212 14.27 14.71 -4.42
C TRP A 212 13.23 14.71 -3.31
N LYS A 213 12.57 15.85 -3.02
CA LYS A 213 11.63 15.94 -1.89
C LYS A 213 10.39 15.08 -2.07
N ASN A 214 10.01 14.69 -3.29
CA ASN A 214 8.94 13.71 -3.47
C ASN A 214 9.33 12.31 -2.91
N PHE A 215 10.63 11.96 -2.95
CA PHE A 215 11.13 10.70 -2.42
C PHE A 215 11.06 10.68 -0.88
N TYR A 216 11.43 11.79 -0.24
CA TYR A 216 11.32 11.94 1.22
C TYR A 216 9.89 12.17 1.70
N GLY A 217 9.09 12.85 0.87
CA GLY A 217 7.69 13.14 1.15
C GLY A 217 6.81 11.91 1.10
N ASN A 218 7.18 10.90 0.30
CA ASN A 218 6.48 9.62 0.21
C ASN A 218 7.47 8.44 0.22
N THR A 219 8.21 8.30 1.32
CA THR A 219 9.16 7.19 1.51
C THR A 219 8.50 5.82 1.38
N GLY A 220 7.23 5.73 1.78
CA GLY A 220 6.42 4.54 1.61
C GLY A 220 6.28 4.07 0.18
N LYS A 221 6.14 4.97 -0.79
CA LYS A 221 6.00 4.64 -2.20
C LYS A 221 7.27 4.00 -2.79
N ILE A 222 8.45 4.44 -2.33
CA ILE A 222 9.75 3.85 -2.72
C ILE A 222 9.95 2.50 -2.07
N LEU A 223 9.78 2.44 -0.74
CA LEU A 223 10.07 1.22 0.02
C LEU A 223 9.11 0.10 -0.38
N LEU A 224 7.88 0.43 -0.81
CA LEU A 224 6.98 -0.54 -1.41
C LEU A 224 7.52 -1.19 -2.68
N ALA A 225 8.30 -0.49 -3.50
CA ALA A 225 8.91 -1.08 -4.68
C ALA A 225 10.12 -1.98 -4.34
N LEU A 226 10.75 -1.76 -3.18
CA LEU A 226 11.92 -2.53 -2.73
C LEU A 226 11.57 -3.75 -1.89
N VAL A 227 10.40 -3.73 -1.24
CA VAL A 227 9.96 -4.74 -0.26
C VAL A 227 8.96 -5.74 -0.88
N LYS A 228 8.57 -5.53 -2.14
CA LYS A 228 7.74 -6.45 -2.93
C LYS A 228 8.59 -7.45 -3.68
#